data_AF-A0A2E1UUK2-F1
#
_entry.id   AF-A0A2E1UUK2-F1
#
_cell.length_a   1.000
_cell.length_b   1.000
_cell.length_c   1.000
_cell.angle_alpha   90.00
_cell.angle_beta   90.00
_cell.angle_gamma   90.00
#
_symmetry.space_group_name_H-M   'P 1'
#
loop_
_entity.id
_entity.type
_entity.pdbx_description
1 polymer ?
#
loop_
_entity_poly.entity_id
_entity_poly.type
_entity_poly.pdbx_seq_one_letter_code
_entity_poly.pdbx_strand_id
1 'polypeptide(L)'
;MELLIKIIPALVLGSMLFFSIAIAPKIFTVLSNEEAGKFVRSIFPTYYKYNGLQYLILTILMLYTEKSGNILYISILILFLFIFSNYLLMPLINKSRDVNNQRRFKILHLMSVIINFLIIIFSIILLLLIH
;
A
#
# COMPACT_ATOMS: atom_id res chain seq x y z
N MET A 1 -14.12 0.19 20.03
CA MET A 1 -13.19 0.98 19.18
C MET A 1 -11.75 0.51 19.30
N GLU A 2 -11.22 0.25 20.51
CA GLU A 2 -9.86 -0.30 20.70
C GLU A 2 -9.58 -1.57 19.88
N LEU A 3 -10.52 -2.51 19.83
CA LEU A 3 -10.38 -3.72 19.01
C LEU A 3 -10.19 -3.40 17.51
N LEU A 4 -10.93 -2.42 16.97
CA LEU A 4 -10.81 -2.02 15.58
C LEU A 4 -9.45 -1.36 15.31
N ILE A 5 -8.97 -0.53 16.24
CA ILE A 5 -7.65 0.10 16.17
C ILE A 5 -6.53 -0.95 16.12
N LYS A 6 -6.69 -2.06 16.85
CA LYS A 6 -5.77 -3.21 16.85
C LYS A 6 -5.85 -4.07 15.57
N ILE A 7 -7.06 -4.34 15.08
CA ILE A 7 -7.27 -5.28 13.96
C ILE A 7 -6.94 -4.66 12.60
N ILE A 8 -7.26 -3.39 12.37
CA ILE A 8 -7.10 -2.78 11.03
C ILE A 8 -5.64 -2.85 10.52
N PRO A 9 -4.61 -2.47 11.30
CA PRO A 9 -3.23 -2.61 10.83
C PRO A 9 -2.84 -4.06 10.50
N ALA A 10 -3.37 -5.05 11.25
CA ALA A 10 -3.13 -6.46 11.00
C ALA A 10 -3.80 -6.95 9.72
N LEU A 11 -5.04 -6.52 9.45
CA LEU A 11 -5.75 -6.83 8.20
C LEU A 11 -5.02 -6.26 6.98
N VAL A 12 -4.59 -5.00 7.06
CA VAL A 12 -3.85 -4.36 5.97
C VAL A 12 -2.50 -5.05 5.78
N LEU A 13 -1.73 -5.29 6.84
CA LEU A 13 -0.47 -6.02 6.76
C LEU A 13 -0.66 -7.41 6.11
N GLY A 14 -1.67 -8.16 6.53
CA GLY A 14 -2.01 -9.46 5.96
C GLY A 14 -2.35 -9.38 4.46
N SER A 15 -3.16 -8.40 4.05
CA SER A 15 -3.53 -8.21 2.64
C SER A 15 -2.31 -7.87 1.78
N MET A 16 -1.42 -7.01 2.28
CA MET A 16 -0.20 -6.58 1.61
C MET A 16 0.81 -7.73 1.45
N LEU A 17 1.03 -8.51 2.51
CA LEU A 17 1.90 -9.68 2.48
C LEU A 17 1.33 -10.75 1.55
N PHE A 18 0.02 -11.04 1.64
CA PHE A 18 -0.62 -12.01 0.76
C PHE A 18 -0.51 -11.60 -0.71
N PHE A 19 -0.76 -10.32 -1.02
CA PHE A 19 -0.60 -9.84 -2.38
C PHE A 19 0.86 -9.96 -2.85
N SER A 20 1.82 -9.57 -2.02
CA SER A 20 3.24 -9.51 -2.41
C SER A 20 3.88 -10.89 -2.52
N ILE A 21 3.56 -11.82 -1.62
CA ILE A 21 4.20 -13.15 -1.55
C ILE A 21 3.47 -14.17 -2.42
N ALA A 22 2.13 -14.13 -2.47
CA ALA A 22 1.35 -15.14 -3.16
C ALA A 22 0.79 -14.64 -4.50
N ILE A 23 0.02 -13.55 -4.49
CA ILE A 23 -0.76 -13.14 -5.66
C ILE A 23 0.12 -12.62 -6.80
N ALA A 24 1.00 -11.64 -6.51
CA ALA A 24 1.84 -11.03 -7.53
C ALA A 24 2.74 -12.07 -8.23
N PRO A 25 3.51 -12.93 -7.52
CA PRO A 25 4.29 -13.98 -8.18
C PRO A 25 3.41 -14.94 -8.98
N LYS A 26 2.26 -15.37 -8.43
CA LYS A 26 1.37 -16.30 -9.13
C LYS A 26 0.87 -15.72 -10.46
N ILE A 27 0.50 -14.45 -10.52
CA ILE A 27 0.10 -13.77 -11.75
C ILE A 27 1.19 -13.89 -12.82
N PHE A 28 2.45 -13.60 -12.48
CA PHE A 28 3.57 -13.66 -13.43
C PHE A 28 3.99 -15.09 -13.80
N THR A 29 3.59 -16.11 -13.03
CA THR A 29 3.80 -17.52 -13.41
C THR A 29 2.71 -18.09 -14.32
N VAL A 30 1.51 -17.50 -14.31
CA VAL A 30 0.35 -18.03 -15.03
C VAL A 30 0.09 -17.28 -16.34
N LEU A 31 0.40 -15.99 -16.39
CA LEU A 31 0.17 -15.13 -17.55
C LEU A 31 1.48 -14.77 -18.26
N SER A 32 1.38 -14.40 -19.53
CA SER A 32 2.50 -13.76 -20.22
C SER A 32 2.87 -12.43 -19.54
N ASN A 33 4.13 -11.97 -19.69
CA ASN A 33 4.60 -10.71 -19.08
C ASN A 33 3.74 -9.49 -19.46
N GLU A 34 3.19 -9.49 -20.68
CA GLU A 34 2.32 -8.41 -21.14
C GLU A 34 0.97 -8.44 -20.43
N GLU A 35 0.31 -9.60 -20.38
CA GLU A 35 -0.99 -9.80 -19.72
C GLU A 35 -0.89 -9.61 -18.21
N ALA A 36 0.14 -10.17 -17.57
CA ALA A 36 0.44 -9.96 -16.16
C ALA A 36 0.58 -8.46 -15.86
N GLY A 37 1.32 -7.73 -16.70
CA GLY A 37 1.46 -6.28 -16.57
C GLY A 37 0.16 -5.50 -16.75
N LYS A 38 -0.77 -5.93 -17.62
CA LYS A 38 -2.09 -5.32 -17.77
C LYS A 38 -2.97 -5.60 -16.54
N PHE A 39 -2.97 -6.84 -16.06
CA PHE A 39 -3.74 -7.27 -14.89
C PHE A 39 -3.28 -6.59 -13.59
N VAL A 40 -1.97 -6.54 -13.36
CA VAL A 40 -1.40 -5.86 -12.19
C VAL A 40 -1.73 -4.35 -12.21
N ARG A 41 -1.66 -3.71 -13.39
CA ARG A 41 -2.05 -2.30 -13.56
C ARG A 41 -3.52 -2.04 -13.24
N SER A 42 -4.43 -2.97 -13.54
CA SER A 42 -5.85 -2.81 -13.22
C SER A 42 -6.15 -3.08 -11.74
N ILE A 43 -5.41 -3.96 -11.08
CA ILE A 43 -5.60 -4.26 -9.66
C ILE A 43 -5.05 -3.17 -8.74
N PHE A 44 -3.90 -2.57 -9.07
CA PHE A 44 -3.22 -1.67 -8.13
C PHE A 44 -4.10 -0.52 -7.60
N PRO A 45 -4.90 0.20 -8.41
CA PRO A 45 -5.78 1.23 -7.89
C PRO A 45 -6.77 0.71 -6.83
N THR A 46 -7.32 -0.49 -7.05
CA THR A 46 -8.21 -1.15 -6.09
C THR A 46 -7.45 -1.55 -4.83
N TYR A 47 -6.24 -2.11 -4.97
CA TYR A 47 -5.37 -2.48 -3.85
C TYR A 47 -5.04 -1.29 -2.94
N TYR A 48 -4.59 -0.17 -3.52
CA TYR A 48 -4.23 1.01 -2.71
C TYR A 48 -5.46 1.69 -2.11
N LYS A 49 -6.58 1.76 -2.83
CA LYS A 49 -7.84 2.31 -2.29
C LYS A 49 -8.39 1.44 -1.16
N TYR A 50 -8.41 0.12 -1.31
CA TYR A 50 -8.93 -0.80 -0.30
C TYR A 50 -8.14 -0.69 1.02
N ASN A 51 -6.81 -0.69 0.94
CA ASN A 51 -5.96 -0.58 2.13
C ASN A 51 -5.90 0.87 2.67
N GLY A 52 -5.88 1.86 1.78
CA GLY A 52 -5.91 3.27 2.16
C GLY A 52 -7.21 3.67 2.86
N LEU A 53 -8.36 3.14 2.43
CA LEU A 53 -9.64 3.39 3.08
C LEU A 53 -9.68 2.81 4.51
N GLN A 54 -9.11 1.62 4.71
CA GLN A 54 -8.96 1.05 6.04
C GLN A 54 -8.09 1.93 6.94
N TYR A 55 -6.96 2.43 6.43
CA TYR A 55 -6.11 3.38 7.16
C TYR A 55 -6.75 4.75 7.39
N LEU A 56 -7.64 5.20 6.49
CA LEU A 56 -8.44 6.40 6.68
C LEU A 56 -9.39 6.22 7.87
N ILE A 57 -10.12 5.10 7.90
CA ILE A 57 -11.01 4.75 9.01
C ILE A 57 -10.23 4.64 10.32
N LEU A 58 -9.08 3.95 10.31
CA LEU A 58 -8.21 3.82 11.48
C LEU A 58 -7.76 5.20 12.01
N THR A 59 -7.29 6.08 11.12
CA THR A 59 -6.80 7.40 11.49
C THR A 59 -7.92 8.26 12.08
N ILE A 60 -9.13 8.21 11.48
CA ILE A 60 -10.31 8.90 12.03
C ILE A 60 -10.67 8.35 13.41
N LEU A 61 -10.67 7.02 13.58
CA LEU A 61 -10.93 6.40 14.89
C LEU A 61 -9.90 6.82 15.93
N MET A 62 -8.61 6.83 15.58
CA MET A 62 -7.54 7.28 16.47
C MET A 62 -7.75 8.73 16.92
N LEU A 63 -8.06 9.64 15.99
CA LEU A 63 -8.38 11.04 16.29
C LEU A 63 -9.60 11.16 17.21
N TYR A 64 -10.67 10.40 16.92
CA TYR A 64 -11.89 10.41 17.73
C TYR A 64 -11.69 9.85 19.14
N THR A 65 -10.77 8.89 19.30
CA THR A 65 -10.37 8.33 20.61
C THR A 65 -9.19 9.06 21.26
N GLU A 66 -8.84 10.25 20.75
CA GLU A 66 -7.77 11.11 21.28
C GLU A 66 -6.38 10.43 21.37
N LYS A 67 -6.12 9.41 20.53
CA LYS A 67 -4.78 8.84 20.39
C LYS A 67 -3.86 9.91 19.80
N SER A 68 -2.66 10.02 20.35
CA SER A 68 -1.69 11.06 19.98
C SER A 68 -0.27 10.51 19.88
N GLY A 69 0.68 11.39 19.51
CA GLY A 69 2.09 11.03 19.39
C GLY A 69 2.37 10.04 18.25
N ASN A 70 3.37 9.18 18.47
CA ASN A 70 3.94 8.31 17.42
C ASN A 70 2.90 7.41 16.76
N ILE A 71 1.95 6.85 17.52
CA ILE A 71 0.91 5.95 16.99
C ILE A 71 0.06 6.67 15.93
N LEU A 72 -0.42 7.88 16.25
CA LEU A 72 -1.22 8.69 15.32
C LEU A 72 -0.38 9.11 14.11
N TYR A 73 0.85 9.59 14.32
CA TYR A 73 1.72 10.06 13.24
C TYR A 73 2.08 8.93 12.26
N ILE A 74 2.33 7.72 12.76
CA ILE A 74 2.59 6.55 11.90
C ILE A 74 1.34 6.20 11.09
N SER A 75 0.14 6.21 11.70
CA SER A 75 -1.11 5.96 10.97
C SER A 75 -1.33 6.98 9.84
N ILE A 76 -1.12 8.27 10.13
CA ILE A 76 -1.22 9.36 9.13
C ILE A 76 -0.18 9.18 8.01
N LEU A 77 1.07 8.85 8.35
CA LEU A 77 2.12 8.60 7.38
C LEU A 77 1.75 7.45 6.43
N ILE A 78 1.27 6.33 6.97
CA ILE A 78 0.86 5.18 6.16
C ILE A 78 -0.30 5.56 5.23
N LEU A 79 -1.32 6.24 5.75
CA LEU A 79 -2.44 6.75 4.95
C LEU A 79 -1.94 7.63 3.80
N PHE A 80 -1.04 8.58 4.10
CA PHE A 80 -0.43 9.43 3.09
C PHE A 80 0.31 8.61 2.02
N LEU A 81 1.09 7.60 2.41
CA LEU A 81 1.80 6.74 1.47
C LEU A 81 0.84 5.95 0.55
N PHE A 82 -0.31 5.50 1.05
CA PHE A 82 -1.36 4.89 0.21
C PHE A 82 -1.92 5.88 -0.82
N ILE A 83 -2.27 7.09 -0.38
CA ILE A 83 -2.79 8.15 -1.26
C ILE A 83 -1.74 8.54 -2.31
N PHE A 84 -0.52 8.80 -1.89
CA PHE A 84 0.60 9.15 -2.76
C PHE A 84 0.86 8.06 -3.81
N SER A 85 0.89 6.80 -3.39
CA SER A 85 1.12 5.67 -4.30
C SER A 85 0.00 5.54 -5.35
N ASN A 86 -1.25 5.69 -4.93
CA ASN A 86 -2.41 5.54 -5.82
C ASN A 86 -2.53 6.70 -6.81
N TYR A 87 -2.46 7.95 -6.32
CA TYR A 87 -2.85 9.12 -7.11
C TYR A 87 -1.68 9.80 -7.83
N LEU A 88 -0.44 9.60 -7.37
CA LEU A 88 0.73 10.19 -8.01
C LEU A 88 1.61 9.13 -8.66
N LEU A 89 2.03 8.12 -7.90
CA LEU A 89 3.06 7.20 -8.37
C LEU A 89 2.53 6.27 -9.48
N MET A 90 1.33 5.70 -9.30
CA MET A 90 0.73 4.79 -10.28
C MET A 90 0.49 5.45 -11.66
N PRO A 91 -0.11 6.66 -11.75
CA PRO A 91 -0.21 7.36 -13.04
C PRO A 91 1.15 7.61 -13.71
N LEU A 92 2.18 7.98 -12.93
CA LEU A 92 3.52 8.24 -13.46
C LEU A 92 4.20 6.95 -13.96
N ILE A 93 4.03 5.83 -13.25
CA ILE A 93 4.52 4.52 -13.67
C ILE A 93 3.86 4.11 -14.98
N ASN A 94 2.53 4.19 -15.04
CA ASN A 94 1.76 3.80 -16.21
C ASN A 94 2.14 4.64 -17.43
N LYS A 95 2.16 5.97 -17.27
CA LYS A 95 2.59 6.89 -18.34
C LYS A 95 4.00 6.57 -18.84
N SER A 96 4.92 6.24 -17.95
CA SER A 96 6.31 5.89 -18.33
C SER A 96 6.38 4.59 -19.13
N ARG A 97 5.53 3.62 -18.81
CA ARG A 97 5.40 2.36 -19.56
C ARG A 97 4.76 2.58 -20.93
N ASP A 98 3.72 3.41 -21.00
CA ASP A 98 2.97 3.66 -22.24
C ASP A 98 3.81 4.42 -23.29
N VAL A 99 4.72 5.31 -22.84
CA VAL A 99 5.68 6.00 -23.73
C VAL A 99 7.02 5.24 -23.90
N ASN A 100 7.10 3.98 -23.47
CA ASN A 100 8.29 3.14 -23.54
C ASN A 100 9.57 3.74 -22.90
N ASN A 101 9.42 4.64 -21.92
CA ASN A 101 10.56 5.21 -21.18
C ASN A 101 11.02 4.25 -20.07
N GLN A 102 11.83 3.25 -20.47
CA GLN A 102 12.29 2.17 -19.61
C GLN A 102 13.07 2.65 -18.38
N ARG A 103 13.92 3.67 -18.54
CA ARG A 103 14.71 4.23 -17.42
C ARG A 103 13.80 4.83 -16.35
N ARG A 104 12.85 5.67 -16.76
CA ARG A 104 11.91 6.30 -15.84
C ARG A 104 10.98 5.29 -15.19
N PHE A 105 10.49 4.32 -15.96
CA PHE A 105 9.66 3.22 -15.45
C PHE A 105 10.38 2.45 -14.34
N LYS A 106 11.64 2.03 -14.55
CA LYS A 106 12.42 1.28 -13.55
C LYS A 106 12.59 2.06 -12.25
N ILE A 107 12.89 3.36 -12.33
CA ILE A 107 13.03 4.22 -11.14
C ILE A 107 11.72 4.32 -10.37
N LEU A 108 10.62 4.66 -11.06
CA LEU A 108 9.32 4.83 -10.40
C LEU A 108 8.78 3.51 -9.84
N HIS A 109 9.01 2.39 -10.54
CA HIS A 109 8.67 1.06 -10.05
C HIS A 109 9.48 0.70 -8.80
N LEU A 110 10.79 0.97 -8.78
CA LEU A 110 11.59 0.73 -7.57
C LEU A 110 11.10 1.60 -6.40
N MET A 111 10.75 2.87 -6.65
CA MET A 111 10.16 3.74 -5.64
C MET A 111 8.86 3.17 -5.09
N SER A 112 7.97 2.61 -5.93
CA SER A 112 6.71 2.03 -5.44
C SER A 112 6.94 0.79 -4.59
N VAL A 113 7.91 -0.04 -4.96
CA VAL A 113 8.33 -1.20 -4.17
C VAL A 113 8.86 -0.76 -2.80
N ILE A 114 9.76 0.23 -2.75
CA ILE A 114 10.31 0.78 -1.49
C ILE A 114 9.19 1.34 -0.61
N ILE A 115 8.25 2.11 -1.18
CA ILE A 115 7.12 2.64 -0.42
C ILE A 115 6.24 1.51 0.15
N ASN A 116 5.99 0.45 -0.62
CA ASN A 116 5.23 -0.70 -0.14
C ASN A 116 5.93 -1.39 1.05
N PHE A 117 7.26 -1.56 0.98
CA PHE A 117 8.07 -2.06 2.10
C PHE A 117 8.01 -1.14 3.32
N LEU A 118 8.09 0.18 3.13
CA LEU A 118 7.97 1.14 4.21
C LEU A 118 6.60 1.05 4.89
N ILE A 119 5.52 0.94 4.12
CA ILE A 119 4.18 0.73 4.69
C ILE A 119 4.13 -0.56 5.51
N ILE A 120 4.69 -1.68 5.02
CA ILE A 120 4.75 -2.95 5.78
C ILE A 120 5.51 -2.76 7.10
N ILE A 121 6.70 -2.17 7.07
CA ILE A 121 7.53 -1.93 8.26
C ILE A 121 6.79 -1.04 9.26
N PHE A 122 6.22 0.09 8.80
CA PHE A 122 5.48 0.98 9.67
C PHE A 122 4.19 0.35 10.21
N SER A 123 3.52 -0.53 9.45
CA SER A 123 2.35 -1.29 9.93
C SER A 123 2.74 -2.26 11.05
N ILE A 124 3.89 -2.93 10.93
CA ILE A 124 4.42 -3.79 11.99
C ILE A 124 4.77 -2.95 13.23
N ILE A 125 5.50 -1.84 13.07
CA ILE A 125 5.83 -0.94 14.19
C ILE A 125 4.56 -0.44 14.86
N LEU A 126 3.55 -0.05 14.07
CA LEU A 126 2.27 0.42 14.58
C LEU A 126 1.56 -0.65 15.42
N LEU A 127 1.54 -1.91 14.95
CA LEU A 127 0.97 -3.03 15.69
C LEU A 127 1.66 -3.25 17.03
N LEU A 128 2.99 -3.16 17.06
CA LEU A 128 3.80 -3.31 18.28
C LEU A 128 3.56 -2.16 19.27
N LEU A 129 3.31 -0.95 18.78
CA LEU A 129 3.07 0.24 19.63
C LEU A 129 1.63 0.35 20.13
N ILE A 130 0.65 -0.19 19.39
CA ILE A 130 -0.78 -0.13 19.76
C ILE A 130 -1.15 -1.15 20.86
N HIS A 131 -0.24 -2.08 21.20
CA HIS A 131 -0.48 -3.09 22.23
C HIS A 131 -0.84 -2.50 23.59
#